data_AF-A0A2E8KT88-F1
#
_entry.id   AF-A0A2E8KT88-F1
#
_cell.length_a   1.000
_cell.length_b   1.000
_cell.length_c   1.000
_cell.angle_alpha   90.00
_cell.angle_beta   90.00
_cell.angle_gamma   90.00
#
_symmetry.space_group_name_H-M   'P 1'
#
loop_
_entity.id
_entity.type
_entity.pdbx_description
1 polymer ?
#
loop_
_entity_poly.entity_id
_entity_poly.type
_entity_poly.pdbx_seq_one_letter_code
_entity_poly.pdbx_strand_id
1 'polypeptide(L)'
;MRKKVVSEENLKDAIASTTRALSKDPEIEITFSGAPTDSNLVLPNLPKKKSEIHSYRGIADALACSKRFSSQEIKIETGSEKINFLLSKAEDCRAEILGSKLYPGVNNNLKSRFEDKCKLASNSEDKEDLIELALEGWLRQILLNQKLSKNQLNALSHWKESLNLHGSKFISEFKEALEDQISFSEVTRKLLHEMNLDPLENEETENEEQESNDSNDSDESQNEPGQEELSMESTETDEIDQTEAPEDAELGDIDEDGIVDENQEINSNHSWLERLVEQTINFEYKVFTRDFDEEVNAEEMASTEELQRLRRHLDQLMGPSKSTVSKLAHRLQRFLMAQQNRSWEFNKEEGMLDTSKLHKIITDPVTPLTYKIEKDIEFRDTVVSILVDSSGSMRGRSMTVAAICADIISTTLERCNVKTEVLGFTTKQWKGGESRKRWVEEGKPENPGRLNDVRHIIFKSADNSWRRGQKNFGLMLREGLLKENIDGEALIWAHDRLIRRPEQRRILMVISDGAPVDDSTLSTNPNNYLDIHLRQVIHSIETQSPVNLIAIGIGHDVTRYYQKAVTIHRAEELGGVMLEQLTDLFKID
;
A
#
# COMPACT_ATOMS: atom_id res chain seq x y z
N MET A 1 30.73 28.15 34.98
CA MET A 1 30.17 27.82 33.64
C MET A 1 29.55 26.42 33.69
N ARG A 2 28.22 26.32 33.79
CA ARG A 2 27.53 25.02 33.70
C ARG A 2 27.64 24.52 32.25
N LYS A 3 28.25 23.35 32.03
CA LYS A 3 28.24 22.67 30.72
C LYS A 3 26.78 22.45 30.33
N LYS A 4 26.28 23.19 29.33
CA LYS A 4 25.01 22.88 28.67
C LYS A 4 25.13 21.46 28.11
N VAL A 5 24.38 20.53 28.67
CA VAL A 5 24.14 19.23 28.04
C VAL A 5 23.42 19.54 26.73
N VAL A 6 24.03 19.19 25.60
CA VAL A 6 23.36 19.26 24.30
C VAL A 6 22.21 18.26 24.39
N SER A 7 20.97 18.73 24.47
CA SER A 7 19.80 17.86 24.42
C SER A 7 19.71 17.23 23.04
N GLU A 8 19.23 15.99 22.97
CA GLU A 8 18.99 15.29 21.69
C GLU A 8 18.06 16.10 20.79
N GLU A 9 17.09 16.82 21.36
CA GLU A 9 16.21 17.76 20.65
C GLU A 9 17.00 18.86 19.91
N ASN A 10 17.98 19.49 20.56
CA ASN A 10 18.78 20.54 19.89
C ASN A 10 19.56 19.99 18.69
N LEU A 11 19.99 18.71 18.74
CA LEU A 11 20.67 18.07 17.62
C LEU A 11 19.68 17.77 16.48
N LYS A 12 18.47 17.30 16.80
CA LYS A 12 17.40 17.11 15.79
C LYS A 12 17.05 18.42 15.10
N ASP A 13 16.82 19.48 15.88
CA ASP A 13 16.43 20.79 15.34
C ASP A 13 17.52 21.38 14.46
N ALA A 14 18.79 21.27 14.88
CA ALA A 14 19.92 21.73 14.08
C ALA A 14 20.04 20.96 12.76
N ILE A 15 19.83 19.64 12.79
CA ILE A 15 19.89 18.80 11.60
C ILE A 15 18.73 19.11 10.66
N ALA A 16 17.51 19.18 11.19
CA ALA A 16 16.33 19.51 10.40
C ALA A 16 16.45 20.89 9.73
N SER A 17 16.85 21.91 10.49
CA SER A 17 16.98 23.27 9.96
C SER A 17 18.03 23.39 8.86
N THR A 18 19.15 22.68 9.00
CA THR A 18 20.21 22.70 7.98
C THR A 18 19.87 21.86 6.75
N THR A 19 19.14 20.75 6.88
CA THR A 19 18.65 19.97 5.74
C THR A 19 17.62 20.76 4.93
N ARG A 20 16.69 21.49 5.57
CA ARG A 20 15.77 22.44 4.91
C ARG A 20 16.53 23.53 4.15
N ALA A 21 17.50 24.15 4.82
CA ALA A 21 18.32 25.19 4.21
C ALA A 21 19.15 24.68 3.02
N LEU A 22 19.71 23.46 3.12
CA LEU A 22 20.53 22.86 2.07
C LEU A 22 19.69 22.46 0.85
N SER A 23 18.50 21.87 1.09
CA SER A 23 17.56 21.45 0.05
C SER A 23 16.86 22.62 -0.66
N LYS A 24 16.84 23.82 -0.03
CA LYS A 24 16.02 24.98 -0.44
C LYS A 24 14.51 24.75 -0.36
N ASP A 25 14.09 23.77 0.42
CA ASP A 25 12.69 23.49 0.68
C ASP A 25 12.40 23.75 2.18
N PRO A 26 11.61 24.79 2.52
CA PRO A 26 11.26 25.07 3.92
C PRO A 26 10.19 24.10 4.47
N GLU A 27 9.36 23.51 3.61
CA GLU A 27 8.23 22.66 3.99
C GLU A 27 8.62 21.18 4.12
N ILE A 28 9.84 20.80 3.70
CA ILE A 28 10.29 19.41 3.80
C ILE A 28 10.25 18.91 5.25
N GLU A 29 9.48 17.85 5.45
CA GLU A 29 9.35 17.20 6.74
C GLU A 29 10.52 16.24 6.94
N ILE A 30 11.14 16.33 8.12
CA ILE A 30 12.32 15.52 8.47
C ILE A 30 11.97 14.71 9.70
N THR A 31 11.91 13.39 9.52
CA THR A 31 11.63 12.45 10.60
C THR A 31 12.89 11.67 10.94
N PHE A 32 13.07 11.30 12.21
CA PHE A 32 14.29 10.64 12.72
C PHE A 32 14.10 9.13 12.93
N SER A 33 13.02 8.58 12.35
CA SER A 33 12.60 7.17 12.37
C SER A 33 11.35 6.99 11.50
N GLY A 34 11.28 5.96 10.64
CA GLY A 34 10.11 5.68 9.81
C GLY A 34 10.47 5.09 8.43
N ALA A 35 9.50 5.00 7.53
CA ALA A 35 9.71 4.69 6.11
C ALA A 35 9.66 5.99 5.28
N PRO A 36 10.51 6.14 4.25
CA PRO A 36 10.47 7.31 3.37
C PRO A 36 9.12 7.41 2.65
N THR A 37 8.54 8.60 2.62
CA THR A 37 7.39 8.97 1.76
C THR A 37 7.85 10.05 0.78
N ASP A 38 7.05 10.36 -0.25
CA ASP A 38 7.45 11.32 -1.29
C ASP A 38 7.75 12.74 -0.75
N SER A 39 7.09 13.12 0.34
CA SER A 39 7.22 14.41 1.03
C SER A 39 8.18 14.40 2.22
N ASN A 40 8.52 13.24 2.80
CA ASN A 40 9.22 13.18 4.08
C ASN A 40 10.62 12.56 3.94
N LEU A 41 11.63 13.31 4.35
CA LEU A 41 13.01 12.80 4.48
C LEU A 41 13.18 12.08 5.81
N VAL A 42 13.45 10.78 5.73
CA VAL A 42 13.67 9.96 6.92
C VAL A 42 15.17 9.80 7.18
N LEU A 43 15.59 10.19 8.38
CA LEU A 43 16.91 9.95 8.91
C LEU A 43 16.89 8.78 9.90
N PRO A 44 17.99 8.00 9.99
CA PRO A 44 18.10 6.96 10.99
C PRO A 44 18.11 7.53 12.41
N ASN A 45 18.07 6.66 13.42
CA ASN A 45 18.19 7.08 14.81
C ASN A 45 19.48 7.88 15.05
N LEU A 46 19.39 8.88 15.93
CA LEU A 46 20.52 9.74 16.26
C LEU A 46 21.74 8.92 16.70
N PRO A 47 22.95 9.37 16.33
CA PRO A 47 24.18 8.69 16.70
C PRO A 47 24.38 8.77 18.22
N LYS A 48 24.81 7.66 18.82
CA LYS A 48 25.10 7.60 20.26
C LYS A 48 26.50 8.15 20.57
N LYS A 49 27.41 8.12 19.61
CA LYS A 49 28.80 8.58 19.75
C LYS A 49 29.05 9.84 18.95
N LYS A 50 29.86 10.76 19.52
CA LYS A 50 30.26 11.99 18.83
C LYS A 50 31.01 11.74 17.52
N SER A 51 31.76 10.65 17.43
CA SER A 51 32.51 10.27 16.22
C SER A 51 31.60 9.96 15.03
N GLU A 52 30.34 9.57 15.27
CA GLU A 52 29.37 9.19 14.24
C GLU A 52 28.59 10.40 13.69
N ILE A 53 28.73 11.59 14.31
CA ILE A 53 27.95 12.80 13.94
C ILE A 53 28.22 13.22 12.49
N HIS A 54 29.47 13.20 12.03
CA HIS A 54 29.79 13.59 10.66
C HIS A 54 29.19 12.65 9.62
N SER A 55 29.25 11.34 9.87
CA SER A 55 28.65 10.33 9.00
C SER A 55 27.13 10.45 8.98
N TYR A 56 26.51 10.62 10.15
CA TYR A 56 25.08 10.85 10.30
C TYR A 56 24.62 12.12 9.57
N ARG A 57 25.35 13.23 9.76
CA ARG A 57 25.15 14.46 9.00
C ARG A 57 25.28 14.23 7.51
N GLY A 58 26.20 13.38 7.08
CA GLY A 58 26.37 13.02 5.68
C GLY A 58 25.14 12.32 5.09
N ILE A 59 24.40 11.54 5.88
CA ILE A 59 23.13 10.95 5.43
C ILE A 59 22.10 12.06 5.17
N ALA A 60 21.98 13.00 6.10
CA ALA A 60 21.05 14.13 5.96
C ALA A 60 21.42 15.09 4.82
N ASP A 61 22.73 15.36 4.67
CA ASP A 61 23.24 16.22 3.61
C ASP A 61 23.06 15.57 2.23
N ALA A 62 23.23 14.24 2.10
CA ALA A 62 23.02 13.52 0.85
C ALA A 62 21.58 13.59 0.37
N LEU A 63 20.62 13.35 1.27
CA LEU A 63 19.20 13.45 0.96
C LEU A 63 18.79 14.87 0.55
N ALA A 64 19.29 15.90 1.25
CA ALA A 64 19.05 17.29 0.86
C ALA A 64 19.69 17.66 -0.49
N CYS A 65 20.88 17.13 -0.80
CA CYS A 65 21.51 17.31 -2.10
C CYS A 65 20.70 16.67 -3.22
N SER A 66 20.25 15.42 -3.04
CA SER A 66 19.39 14.71 -3.99
C SER A 66 18.13 15.53 -4.28
N LYS A 67 17.38 15.95 -3.25
CA LYS A 67 16.17 16.79 -3.45
C LYS A 67 16.44 18.13 -4.13
N ARG A 68 17.63 18.72 -3.97
CA ARG A 68 17.97 20.03 -4.55
C ARG A 68 18.48 19.95 -5.98
N PHE A 69 19.31 18.95 -6.27
CA PHE A 69 20.08 18.89 -7.51
C PHE A 69 19.56 17.85 -8.49
N SER A 70 18.67 16.96 -8.06
CA SER A 70 18.06 15.92 -8.90
C SER A 70 16.56 16.18 -9.11
N SER A 71 16.10 16.03 -10.34
CA SER A 71 14.68 15.99 -10.69
C SER A 71 14.17 14.55 -10.67
N GLN A 72 13.03 14.33 -10.00
CA GLN A 72 12.35 13.03 -9.94
C GLN A 72 11.53 12.73 -11.21
N GLU A 73 11.32 13.72 -12.08
CA GLU A 73 10.60 13.57 -13.35
C GLU A 73 11.45 12.87 -14.42
N ILE A 74 12.78 12.96 -14.30
CA ILE A 74 13.72 12.38 -15.25
C ILE A 74 13.96 10.92 -14.83
N LYS A 75 13.26 10.00 -15.50
CA LYS A 75 13.48 8.55 -15.40
C LYS A 75 14.19 8.06 -16.66
N ILE A 76 15.29 7.35 -16.47
CA ILE A 76 16.07 6.75 -17.57
C ILE A 76 15.92 5.24 -17.44
N GLU A 77 15.31 4.63 -18.45
CA GLU A 77 15.10 3.19 -18.53
C GLU A 77 15.98 2.62 -19.64
N THR A 78 16.87 1.70 -19.29
CA THR A 78 17.81 1.07 -20.24
C THR A 78 17.53 -0.41 -20.45
N GLY A 79 16.34 -0.91 -20.07
CA GLY A 79 15.96 -2.33 -20.16
C GLY A 79 16.65 -3.28 -19.17
N SER A 80 17.81 -2.91 -18.61
CA SER A 80 18.53 -3.68 -17.59
C SER A 80 18.36 -3.09 -16.20
N GLU A 81 17.80 -3.87 -15.26
CA GLU A 81 17.64 -3.47 -13.86
C GLU A 81 18.97 -3.09 -13.19
N LYS A 82 20.05 -3.81 -13.52
CA LYS A 82 21.40 -3.56 -12.98
C LYS A 82 21.94 -2.21 -13.43
N ILE A 83 21.71 -1.82 -14.69
CA ILE A 83 22.19 -0.54 -15.22
C ILE A 83 21.34 0.61 -14.69
N ASN A 84 20.02 0.46 -14.68
CA ASN A 84 19.12 1.45 -14.07
C ASN A 84 19.50 1.73 -12.61
N PHE A 85 19.86 0.68 -11.86
CA PHE A 85 20.38 0.82 -10.50
C PHE A 85 21.70 1.62 -10.45
N LEU A 86 22.68 1.29 -11.29
CA LEU A 86 23.97 2.01 -11.32
C LEU A 86 23.83 3.47 -11.78
N LEU A 87 22.94 3.75 -12.73
CA LEU A 87 22.61 5.11 -13.16
C LEU A 87 22.00 5.93 -12.02
N SER A 88 21.07 5.33 -11.26
CA SER A 88 20.50 5.97 -10.07
C SER A 88 21.58 6.28 -9.02
N LYS A 89 22.54 5.37 -8.80
CA LYS A 89 23.67 5.61 -7.87
C LYS A 89 24.64 6.67 -8.37
N ALA A 90 24.88 6.75 -9.67
CA ALA A 90 25.68 7.80 -10.27
C ALA A 90 25.00 9.17 -10.12
N GLU A 91 23.67 9.23 -10.26
CA GLU A 91 22.89 10.45 -10.04
C GLU A 91 22.92 10.93 -8.58
N ASP A 92 22.74 10.02 -7.63
CA ASP A 92 22.93 10.32 -6.20
C ASP A 92 24.33 10.91 -5.94
N CYS A 93 25.36 10.31 -6.55
CA CYS A 93 26.74 10.79 -6.45
C CYS A 93 26.92 12.18 -7.08
N ARG A 94 26.30 12.46 -8.24
CA ARG A 94 26.33 13.77 -8.91
C ARG A 94 25.78 14.87 -8.02
N ALA A 95 24.59 14.64 -7.44
CA ALA A 95 23.96 15.57 -6.51
C ALA A 95 24.84 15.85 -5.28
N GLU A 96 25.44 14.79 -4.72
CA GLU A 96 26.38 14.90 -3.60
C GLU A 96 27.66 15.67 -3.95
N ILE A 97 28.19 15.52 -5.16
CA ILE A 97 29.36 16.25 -5.67
C ILE A 97 29.05 17.74 -5.82
N LEU A 98 27.88 18.10 -6.37
CA LEU A 98 27.41 19.48 -6.46
C LEU A 98 27.31 20.14 -5.08
N GLY A 99 26.69 19.44 -4.12
CA GLY A 99 26.64 19.90 -2.72
C GLY A 99 28.02 20.06 -2.08
N SER A 100 28.93 19.13 -2.36
CA SER A 100 30.32 19.16 -1.85
C SER A 100 31.15 20.31 -2.40
N LYS A 101 30.94 20.71 -3.67
CA LYS A 101 31.60 21.86 -4.29
C LYS A 101 31.11 23.18 -3.70
N LEU A 102 29.83 23.28 -3.38
CA LEU A 102 29.22 24.50 -2.83
C LEU A 102 29.51 24.68 -1.33
N TYR A 103 29.55 23.59 -0.56
CA TYR A 103 29.63 23.65 0.89
C TYR A 103 30.74 22.73 1.45
N PRO A 104 31.88 23.27 1.91
CA PRO A 104 32.99 22.46 2.44
C PRO A 104 32.62 21.60 3.66
N GLY A 105 31.65 22.05 4.47
CA GLY A 105 31.13 21.26 5.60
C GLY A 105 30.36 20.02 5.15
N VAL A 106 29.55 20.16 4.10
CA VAL A 106 28.80 19.05 3.47
C VAL A 106 29.78 18.05 2.86
N ASN A 107 30.84 18.51 2.19
CA ASN A 107 31.91 17.66 1.66
C ASN A 107 32.53 16.76 2.76
N ASN A 108 32.88 17.34 3.91
CA ASN A 108 33.43 16.56 5.03
C ASN A 108 32.46 15.51 5.61
N ASN A 109 31.17 15.85 5.67
CA ASN A 109 30.14 14.95 6.17
C ASN A 109 29.88 13.80 5.19
N LEU A 110 29.73 14.10 3.89
CA LEU A 110 29.55 13.12 2.81
C LEU A 110 30.77 12.20 2.68
N LYS A 111 31.99 12.74 2.82
CA LYS A 111 33.21 11.94 2.90
C LYS A 111 33.20 10.95 4.05
N SER A 112 32.69 11.37 5.21
CA SER A 112 32.57 10.51 6.40
C SER A 112 31.51 9.42 6.20
N ARG A 113 30.38 9.74 5.54
CA ARG A 113 29.35 8.76 5.15
C ARG A 113 29.89 7.72 4.17
N PHE A 114 30.61 8.15 3.13
CA PHE A 114 31.21 7.25 2.15
C PHE A 114 32.26 6.33 2.81
N GLU A 115 33.08 6.86 3.72
CA GLU A 115 34.02 6.06 4.50
C GLU A 115 33.33 4.94 5.30
N ASP A 116 32.18 5.21 5.93
CA ASP A 116 31.45 4.19 6.68
C ASP A 116 30.77 3.16 5.77
N LYS A 117 30.26 3.55 4.59
CA LYS A 117 29.81 2.59 3.55
C LYS A 117 30.95 1.63 3.17
N CYS A 118 32.14 2.15 2.88
CA CYS A 118 33.30 1.32 2.51
C CYS A 118 33.76 0.39 3.63
N LYS A 119 33.66 0.81 4.90
CA LYS A 119 33.98 -0.07 6.04
C LYS A 119 33.00 -1.23 6.14
N LEU A 120 31.70 -0.99 5.98
CA LEU A 120 30.70 -2.05 6.02
C LEU A 120 30.91 -3.06 4.89
N ALA A 121 31.21 -2.57 3.69
CA ALA A 121 31.45 -3.39 2.50
C ALA A 121 32.76 -4.18 2.54
N SER A 122 33.74 -3.78 3.37
CA SER A 122 35.02 -4.49 3.50
C SER A 122 34.90 -5.92 4.07
N ASN A 123 33.73 -6.29 4.59
CA ASN A 123 33.40 -7.63 5.05
C ASN A 123 32.74 -8.52 3.98
N SER A 124 32.47 -7.99 2.78
CA SER A 124 31.88 -8.77 1.69
C SER A 124 32.92 -9.70 1.06
N GLU A 125 32.55 -10.96 0.80
CA GLU A 125 33.42 -11.94 0.15
C GLU A 125 33.47 -11.72 -1.38
N ASP A 126 32.35 -11.26 -1.97
CA ASP A 126 32.23 -11.00 -3.40
C ASP A 126 32.62 -9.57 -3.75
N LYS A 127 33.75 -9.44 -4.48
CA LYS A 127 34.31 -8.15 -4.90
C LYS A 127 33.69 -7.59 -6.17
N GLU A 128 33.04 -8.43 -6.98
CA GLU A 128 32.33 -8.01 -8.19
C GLU A 128 31.11 -7.14 -7.85
N ASP A 129 30.41 -7.45 -6.76
CA ASP A 129 29.24 -6.72 -6.28
C ASP A 129 29.56 -5.32 -5.73
N LEU A 130 30.83 -4.97 -5.57
CA LEU A 130 31.29 -3.67 -5.06
C LEU A 130 31.35 -2.56 -6.12
N ILE A 131 30.80 -2.81 -7.32
CA ILE A 131 30.85 -1.85 -8.43
C ILE A 131 30.19 -0.51 -8.10
N GLU A 132 29.10 -0.47 -7.32
CA GLU A 132 28.47 0.78 -6.86
C GLU A 132 29.47 1.67 -6.12
N LEU A 133 30.17 1.11 -5.13
CA LEU A 133 31.12 1.85 -4.30
C LEU A 133 32.37 2.24 -5.08
N ALA A 134 32.77 1.40 -6.03
CA ALA A 134 33.86 1.71 -6.93
C ALA A 134 33.51 2.88 -7.88
N LEU A 135 32.31 2.90 -8.45
CA LEU A 135 31.83 3.99 -9.28
C LEU A 135 31.74 5.30 -8.48
N GLU A 136 31.12 5.26 -7.28
CA GLU A 136 31.03 6.42 -6.38
C GLU A 136 32.43 6.96 -6.02
N GLY A 137 33.36 6.06 -5.66
CA GLY A 137 34.73 6.41 -5.29
C GLY A 137 35.54 7.01 -6.45
N TRP A 138 35.36 6.48 -7.66
CA TRP A 138 36.03 6.98 -8.86
C TRP A 138 35.51 8.36 -9.25
N LEU A 139 34.19 8.56 -9.30
CA LEU A 139 33.56 9.87 -9.57
C LEU A 139 34.00 10.94 -8.57
N ARG A 140 34.04 10.61 -7.27
CA ARG A 140 34.56 11.53 -6.24
C ARG A 140 36.03 11.87 -6.46
N GLN A 141 36.86 10.92 -6.89
CA GLN A 141 38.28 11.18 -7.16
C GLN A 141 38.46 12.15 -8.33
N ILE A 142 37.73 11.94 -9.44
CA ILE A 142 37.90 12.75 -10.66
C ILE A 142 37.21 14.12 -10.60
N LEU A 143 36.08 14.24 -9.88
CA LEU A 143 35.26 15.47 -9.85
C LEU A 143 35.49 16.34 -8.60
N LEU A 144 35.95 15.76 -7.48
CA LEU A 144 36.28 16.50 -6.25
C LEU A 144 37.79 16.55 -5.95
N ASN A 145 38.64 15.91 -6.77
CA ASN A 145 40.08 15.73 -6.49
C ASN A 145 40.34 15.15 -5.08
N GLN A 146 39.43 14.28 -4.62
CA GLN A 146 39.44 13.78 -3.26
C GLN A 146 40.51 12.70 -3.08
N LYS A 147 41.36 12.86 -2.06
CA LYS A 147 42.23 11.76 -1.59
C LYS A 147 41.42 10.72 -0.85
N LEU A 148 41.42 9.51 -1.38
CA LEU A 148 40.71 8.36 -0.83
C LEU A 148 41.47 7.74 0.35
N SER A 149 40.72 7.22 1.32
CA SER A 149 41.26 6.48 2.47
C SER A 149 41.69 5.05 2.09
N LYS A 150 42.32 4.32 3.02
CA LYS A 150 42.68 2.90 2.83
C LYS A 150 41.44 2.02 2.54
N ASN A 151 40.32 2.26 3.23
CA ASN A 151 39.11 1.46 3.06
C ASN A 151 38.43 1.77 1.72
N GLN A 152 38.40 3.04 1.33
CA GLN A 152 37.88 3.48 0.03
C GLN A 152 38.70 2.88 -1.12
N LEU A 153 40.03 2.88 -1.00
CA LEU A 153 40.92 2.25 -1.98
C LEU A 153 40.70 0.74 -2.09
N ASN A 154 40.36 0.06 -0.99
CA ASN A 154 40.05 -1.36 -1.01
C ASN A 154 38.75 -1.64 -1.78
N ALA A 155 37.69 -0.86 -1.54
CA ALA A 155 36.43 -0.98 -2.27
C ALA A 155 36.59 -0.74 -3.78
N LEU A 156 37.52 0.14 -4.17
CA LEU A 156 37.88 0.39 -5.55
C LEU A 156 38.79 -0.68 -6.16
N SER A 157 39.49 -1.48 -5.37
CA SER A 157 40.67 -2.24 -5.83
C SER A 157 40.41 -3.15 -7.02
N HIS A 158 39.24 -3.80 -7.06
CA HIS A 158 38.86 -4.72 -8.13
C HIS A 158 38.50 -3.99 -9.44
N TRP A 159 37.75 -2.89 -9.35
CA TRP A 159 37.24 -2.14 -10.51
C TRP A 159 38.12 -0.98 -10.95
N LYS A 160 39.13 -0.60 -10.16
CA LYS A 160 39.96 0.60 -10.37
C LYS A 160 40.67 0.62 -11.72
N GLU A 161 41.23 -0.51 -12.14
CA GLU A 161 41.94 -0.58 -13.42
C GLU A 161 40.98 -0.40 -14.59
N SER A 162 39.84 -1.10 -14.58
CA SER A 162 38.80 -0.97 -15.60
C SER A 162 38.20 0.44 -15.65
N LEU A 163 37.84 1.03 -14.50
CA LEU A 163 37.29 2.39 -14.43
C LEU A 163 38.30 3.45 -14.91
N ASN A 164 39.60 3.28 -14.64
CA ASN A 164 40.61 4.22 -15.16
C ASN A 164 40.88 4.01 -16.65
N LEU A 165 40.89 2.77 -17.12
CA LEU A 165 41.10 2.45 -18.53
C LEU A 165 39.96 3.02 -19.39
N HIS A 166 38.72 2.65 -19.09
CA HIS A 166 37.54 3.00 -19.87
C HIS A 166 37.00 4.40 -19.52
N GLY A 167 37.14 4.85 -18.27
CA GLY A 167 36.60 6.13 -17.81
C GLY A 167 37.49 7.34 -18.09
N SER A 168 38.79 7.16 -18.35
CA SER A 168 39.71 8.28 -18.56
C SER A 168 39.31 9.20 -19.73
N LYS A 169 38.77 8.62 -20.81
CA LYS A 169 38.28 9.37 -21.98
C LYS A 169 37.05 10.23 -21.68
N PHE A 170 36.24 9.85 -20.70
CA PHE A 170 35.00 10.54 -20.33
C PHE A 170 35.19 11.62 -19.23
N ILE A 171 36.41 11.84 -18.70
CA ILE A 171 36.63 12.76 -17.58
C ILE A 171 36.24 14.22 -17.94
N SER A 172 36.51 14.68 -19.16
CA SER A 172 36.08 16.01 -19.62
C SER A 172 34.56 16.09 -19.73
N GLU A 173 33.94 15.08 -20.34
CA GLU A 173 32.47 15.01 -20.49
C GLU A 173 31.76 15.02 -19.12
N PHE A 174 32.24 14.24 -18.14
CA PHE A 174 31.68 14.27 -16.78
C PHE A 174 31.80 15.64 -16.08
N LYS A 175 32.84 16.42 -16.40
CA LYS A 175 33.00 17.77 -15.83
C LYS A 175 32.04 18.77 -16.46
N GLU A 176 31.79 18.64 -17.76
CA GLU A 176 30.87 19.49 -18.52
C GLU A 176 29.41 19.15 -18.20
N ALA A 177 29.09 17.85 -18.08
CA ALA A 177 27.75 17.36 -17.78
C ALA A 177 27.33 17.49 -16.30
N LEU A 178 28.20 17.96 -15.40
CA LEU A 178 27.93 17.93 -13.96
C LEU A 178 26.64 18.69 -13.55
N GLU A 179 26.33 19.78 -14.23
CA GLU A 179 25.16 20.62 -13.96
C GLU A 179 23.88 20.14 -14.65
N ASP A 180 23.99 19.17 -15.58
CA ASP A 180 22.86 18.62 -16.34
C ASP A 180 22.67 17.13 -16.05
N GLN A 181 21.54 16.80 -15.42
CA GLN A 181 21.19 15.44 -15.02
C GLN A 181 21.13 14.47 -16.21
N ILE A 182 20.58 14.89 -17.36
CA ILE A 182 20.39 14.02 -18.53
C ILE A 182 21.76 13.70 -19.13
N SER A 183 22.53 14.75 -19.45
CA SER A 183 23.88 14.63 -19.98
C SER A 183 24.78 13.76 -19.08
N PHE A 184 24.69 13.92 -17.75
CA PHE A 184 25.50 13.13 -16.82
C PHE A 184 25.13 11.64 -16.86
N SER A 185 23.84 11.34 -16.97
CA SER A 185 23.37 9.96 -17.09
C SER A 185 23.81 9.30 -18.38
N GLU A 186 23.82 10.03 -19.50
CA GLU A 186 24.26 9.53 -20.80
C GLU A 186 25.75 9.21 -20.79
N VAL A 187 26.57 10.08 -20.22
CA VAL A 187 28.02 9.83 -20.06
C VAL A 187 28.25 8.64 -19.13
N THR A 188 27.45 8.48 -18.08
CA THR A 188 27.51 7.29 -17.20
C THR A 188 27.12 6.03 -17.96
N ARG A 189 26.08 6.06 -18.80
CA ARG A 189 25.66 4.93 -19.63
C ARG A 189 26.75 4.52 -20.61
N LYS A 190 27.38 5.49 -21.30
CA LYS A 190 28.53 5.24 -22.20
C LYS A 190 29.69 4.56 -21.46
N LEU A 191 29.99 4.99 -20.24
CA LEU A 191 31.01 4.34 -19.40
C LEU A 191 30.64 2.90 -19.05
N LEU A 192 29.40 2.64 -18.63
CA LEU A 192 28.95 1.29 -18.26
C LEU A 192 28.95 0.33 -19.45
N HIS A 193 28.55 0.83 -20.64
CA HIS A 193 28.62 0.08 -21.89
C HIS A 193 30.06 -0.29 -22.25
N GLU A 194 31.00 0.67 -22.19
CA GLU A 194 32.43 0.40 -22.46
C GLU A 194 33.03 -0.63 -21.48
N MET A 195 32.51 -0.69 -20.26
CA MET A 195 32.92 -1.68 -19.26
C MET A 195 32.29 -3.07 -19.47
N ASN A 196 31.50 -3.27 -20.54
CA ASN A 196 30.75 -4.50 -20.85
C ASN A 196 29.82 -4.93 -19.71
N LEU A 197 29.19 -3.96 -19.04
CA LEU A 197 28.21 -4.21 -17.98
C LEU A 197 26.76 -4.15 -18.47
N ASP A 198 26.58 -3.87 -19.76
CA ASP A 198 25.31 -3.85 -20.46
C ASP A 198 25.11 -5.17 -21.23
N PRO A 199 24.10 -6.00 -20.90
CA PRO A 199 23.88 -7.28 -21.56
C PRO A 199 22.89 -7.22 -22.74
N LEU A 200 22.60 -6.05 -23.32
CA LEU A 200 21.75 -6.01 -24.52
C LEU A 200 22.52 -6.48 -25.76
N GLU A 201 21.97 -7.53 -26.39
CA GLU A 201 22.25 -7.89 -27.77
C GLU A 201 22.12 -6.66 -28.68
N ASN A 202 23.01 -6.59 -29.66
CA ASN A 202 23.09 -5.54 -30.66
C ASN A 202 21.73 -5.28 -31.34
N GLU A 203 21.08 -4.18 -31.00
CA GLU A 203 20.19 -3.46 -31.91
C GLU A 203 20.67 -2.01 -32.02
N GLU A 204 21.83 -1.83 -32.66
CA GLU A 204 22.08 -0.60 -33.42
C GLU A 204 21.59 -0.82 -34.85
N THR A 205 20.38 -0.32 -35.10
CA THR A 205 20.00 0.50 -36.27
C THR A 205 20.73 0.25 -37.59
N GLU A 206 19.99 -0.22 -38.60
CA GLU A 206 20.05 0.36 -39.96
C GLU A 206 18.69 0.19 -40.65
N ASN A 207 17.97 1.30 -40.80
CA ASN A 207 16.87 1.45 -41.75
C ASN A 207 17.49 1.81 -43.10
N GLU A 208 17.25 1.01 -44.15
CA GLU A 208 16.62 1.41 -45.43
C GLU A 208 16.88 0.40 -46.55
N GLU A 209 15.84 0.23 -47.36
CA GLU A 209 15.78 -0.25 -48.75
C GLU A 209 15.52 -1.73 -49.09
N GLN A 210 14.50 -1.87 -49.93
CA GLN A 210 14.03 -3.04 -50.66
C GLN A 210 15.05 -3.50 -51.70
N GLU A 211 15.26 -4.81 -51.83
CA GLU A 211 15.04 -5.63 -53.03
C GLU A 211 15.99 -6.83 -53.11
N SER A 212 15.38 -7.94 -53.56
CA SER A 212 15.95 -9.06 -54.32
C SER A 212 16.65 -10.24 -53.60
N ASN A 213 16.03 -11.42 -53.82
CA ASN A 213 16.58 -12.76 -54.07
C ASN A 213 18.12 -12.90 -53.98
N ASP A 214 18.69 -13.98 -53.45
CA ASP A 214 18.50 -15.34 -53.96
C ASP A 214 19.16 -16.37 -53.03
N SER A 215 18.45 -17.48 -52.85
CA SER A 215 18.86 -18.90 -52.74
C SER A 215 20.13 -19.40 -52.01
N ASN A 216 19.88 -20.54 -51.34
CA ASN A 216 20.68 -21.78 -51.31
C ASN A 216 21.95 -21.80 -50.43
N ASP A 217 22.29 -22.86 -49.69
CA ASP A 217 21.80 -24.23 -49.59
C ASP A 217 22.46 -24.88 -48.35
N SER A 218 21.89 -26.00 -47.88
CA SER A 218 22.53 -27.24 -47.37
C SER A 218 23.84 -27.16 -46.54
N ASP A 219 24.07 -27.89 -45.46
CA ASP A 219 23.68 -29.28 -45.19
C ASP A 219 24.12 -29.70 -43.76
N GLU A 220 23.32 -30.59 -43.15
CA GLU A 220 23.68 -31.86 -42.47
C GLU A 220 24.95 -31.95 -41.57
N SER A 221 25.01 -32.63 -40.42
CA SER A 221 24.20 -33.75 -39.89
C SER A 221 24.73 -34.24 -38.50
N GLN A 222 23.83 -34.90 -37.74
CA GLN A 222 24.03 -36.08 -36.84
C GLN A 222 24.78 -35.90 -35.49
N ASN A 223 24.36 -36.45 -34.34
CA ASN A 223 23.56 -37.64 -34.02
C ASN A 223 22.94 -37.54 -32.59
N GLU A 224 21.69 -37.99 -32.44
CA GLU A 224 21.16 -38.65 -31.22
C GLU A 224 21.45 -40.16 -31.27
N PRO A 225 21.22 -40.94 -30.18
CA PRO A 225 19.91 -41.62 -30.00
C PRO A 225 19.48 -41.70 -28.51
N GLY A 226 18.24 -41.91 -28.10
CA GLY A 226 16.97 -42.25 -28.77
C GLY A 226 16.05 -42.99 -27.78
N GLN A 227 14.76 -43.08 -28.16
CA GLN A 227 13.65 -43.93 -27.70
C GLN A 227 12.67 -43.37 -26.64
N GLU A 228 11.34 -43.41 -26.81
CA GLU A 228 10.36 -43.66 -27.91
C GLU A 228 8.97 -43.58 -27.22
N GLU A 229 8.08 -42.66 -27.58
CA GLU A 229 6.89 -42.80 -28.45
C GLU A 229 5.73 -43.71 -27.95
N LEU A 230 4.51 -43.13 -27.97
CA LEU A 230 3.47 -43.53 -28.94
C LEU A 230 2.30 -42.52 -28.96
N SER A 231 2.06 -42.00 -30.16
CA SER A 231 0.93 -41.20 -30.61
C SER A 231 -0.11 -42.10 -31.30
N MET A 232 -1.34 -41.60 -31.45
CA MET A 232 -2.25 -41.99 -32.54
C MET A 232 -3.11 -40.80 -32.91
N GLU A 233 -3.11 -40.49 -34.19
CA GLU A 233 -3.98 -39.54 -34.88
C GLU A 233 -4.54 -40.26 -36.11
N SER A 234 -5.79 -39.99 -36.48
CA SER A 234 -6.25 -40.17 -37.87
C SER A 234 -7.49 -39.35 -38.19
N THR A 235 -7.32 -38.48 -39.19
CA THR A 235 -8.18 -38.18 -40.36
C THR A 235 -9.41 -37.25 -40.24
N GLU A 236 -9.30 -36.18 -41.03
CA GLU A 236 -10.29 -35.23 -41.53
C GLU A 236 -11.30 -35.85 -42.52
N THR A 237 -12.46 -35.18 -42.70
CA THR A 237 -13.02 -34.78 -44.02
C THR A 237 -14.22 -33.83 -43.86
N ASP A 238 -14.03 -32.61 -44.37
CA ASP A 238 -14.86 -31.77 -45.26
C ASP A 238 -16.31 -31.30 -44.96
N GLU A 239 -16.38 -29.96 -44.86
CA GLU A 239 -17.13 -28.98 -45.67
C GLU A 239 -18.61 -28.58 -45.40
N ILE A 240 -18.73 -27.29 -45.03
CA ILE A 240 -19.53 -26.17 -45.59
C ILE A 240 -21.06 -26.28 -45.64
N ASP A 241 -21.75 -25.37 -44.91
CA ASP A 241 -22.73 -24.48 -45.54
C ASP A 241 -22.85 -23.12 -44.85
N GLN A 242 -22.90 -22.06 -45.66
CA GLN A 242 -23.12 -20.65 -45.31
C GLN A 242 -24.62 -20.32 -45.48
N THR A 243 -25.14 -19.37 -44.70
CA THR A 243 -26.15 -18.35 -45.10
C THR A 243 -26.58 -17.59 -43.83
N GLU A 244 -26.18 -16.32 -43.70
CA GLU A 244 -26.93 -15.09 -44.03
C GLU A 244 -27.50 -14.42 -42.77
N ALA A 245 -26.94 -13.26 -42.43
CA ALA A 245 -27.65 -12.20 -41.71
C ALA A 245 -28.63 -11.50 -42.67
N PRO A 246 -29.69 -10.88 -42.13
CA PRO A 246 -29.66 -9.42 -42.14
C PRO A 246 -30.16 -8.77 -40.85
N GLU A 247 -29.75 -7.52 -40.72
CA GLU A 247 -30.16 -6.49 -39.77
C GLU A 247 -31.68 -6.31 -39.72
N ASP A 248 -32.22 -6.02 -38.52
CA ASP A 248 -33.13 -4.88 -38.38
C ASP A 248 -33.12 -4.35 -36.95
N ALA A 249 -32.98 -3.03 -36.88
CA ALA A 249 -33.00 -2.23 -35.68
C ALA A 249 -34.43 -1.81 -35.36
N GLU A 250 -34.90 -2.10 -34.15
CA GLU A 250 -36.04 -1.38 -33.55
C GLU A 250 -35.67 -0.98 -32.12
N LEU A 251 -35.43 0.32 -31.96
CA LEU A 251 -35.49 1.04 -30.70
C LEU A 251 -36.91 0.89 -30.14
N GLY A 252 -37.05 0.20 -29.01
CA GLY A 252 -38.25 0.21 -28.18
C GLY A 252 -38.02 1.07 -26.94
N ASP A 253 -38.82 2.12 -26.81
CA ASP A 253 -38.89 3.03 -25.66
C ASP A 253 -38.97 2.27 -24.32
N ILE A 254 -38.08 2.59 -23.39
CA ILE A 254 -38.21 2.20 -21.98
C ILE A 254 -38.70 3.43 -21.23
N ASP A 255 -39.96 3.36 -20.81
CA ASP A 255 -40.61 4.32 -19.93
C ASP A 255 -39.81 4.49 -18.61
N GLU A 256 -39.33 5.72 -18.39
CA GLU A 256 -39.02 6.27 -17.07
C GLU A 256 -40.33 6.39 -16.28
N ASP A 257 -40.63 5.42 -15.42
CA ASP A 257 -41.26 5.60 -14.10
C ASP A 257 -41.72 4.25 -13.53
N GLY A 258 -40.83 3.61 -12.79
CA GLY A 258 -41.12 2.43 -12.00
C GLY A 258 -40.49 2.55 -10.63
N ILE A 259 -41.12 3.29 -9.71
CA ILE A 259 -40.84 3.20 -8.28
C ILE A 259 -41.14 1.76 -7.86
N VAL A 260 -40.09 0.95 -7.70
CA VAL A 260 -40.20 -0.41 -7.18
C VAL A 260 -40.11 -0.35 -5.66
N ASP A 261 -41.19 -0.75 -5.01
CA ASP A 261 -41.37 -0.86 -3.56
C ASP A 261 -40.29 -1.75 -2.92
N GLU A 262 -39.46 -1.18 -2.04
CA GLU A 262 -38.30 -1.81 -1.37
C GLU A 262 -38.65 -2.95 -0.38
N ASN A 263 -39.90 -3.41 -0.32
CA ASN A 263 -40.36 -4.40 0.68
C ASN A 263 -40.63 -5.82 0.15
N GLN A 264 -40.17 -6.17 -1.06
CA GLN A 264 -40.37 -7.53 -1.62
C GLN A 264 -39.10 -8.33 -1.98
N GLU A 265 -37.94 -8.03 -1.39
CA GLU A 265 -36.76 -8.91 -1.49
C GLU A 265 -36.57 -9.75 -0.21
N ILE A 266 -37.49 -10.69 0.07
CA ILE A 266 -37.36 -11.64 1.20
C ILE A 266 -36.90 -13.04 0.76
N ASN A 267 -36.78 -13.38 -0.53
CA ASN A 267 -36.52 -14.78 -0.94
C ASN A 267 -35.49 -15.01 -2.06
N SER A 268 -34.47 -14.16 -2.22
CA SER A 268 -33.27 -14.52 -2.99
C SER A 268 -32.02 -14.31 -2.14
N ASN A 269 -31.32 -15.38 -1.81
CA ASN A 269 -30.01 -15.38 -1.12
C ASN A 269 -28.86 -14.77 -1.96
N HIS A 270 -29.15 -13.89 -2.91
CA HIS A 270 -28.14 -13.26 -3.76
C HIS A 270 -27.91 -11.84 -3.29
N SER A 271 -26.67 -11.55 -2.89
CA SER A 271 -26.23 -10.20 -2.56
C SER A 271 -26.36 -9.27 -3.75
N TRP A 272 -26.77 -8.01 -3.52
CA TRP A 272 -26.72 -6.97 -4.55
C TRP A 272 -25.31 -6.78 -5.10
N LEU A 273 -24.30 -6.87 -4.23
CA LEU A 273 -22.90 -6.73 -4.62
C LEU A 273 -22.41 -7.96 -5.41
N GLU A 274 -22.86 -9.18 -5.08
CA GLU A 274 -22.58 -10.37 -5.89
C GLU A 274 -23.10 -10.18 -7.33
N ARG A 275 -24.33 -9.70 -7.50
CA ARG A 275 -24.90 -9.44 -8.84
C ARG A 275 -24.12 -8.40 -9.63
N LEU A 276 -23.61 -7.36 -8.97
CA LEU A 276 -22.78 -6.33 -9.62
C LEU A 276 -21.41 -6.86 -10.02
N VAL A 277 -20.78 -7.64 -9.14
CA VAL A 277 -19.48 -8.28 -9.40
C VAL A 277 -19.59 -9.22 -10.60
N GLU A 278 -20.65 -10.02 -10.70
CA GLU A 278 -20.94 -10.92 -11.84
C GLU A 278 -21.05 -10.19 -13.20
N GLN A 279 -21.38 -8.89 -13.21
CA GLN A 279 -21.51 -8.10 -14.44
C GLN A 279 -20.18 -7.46 -14.91
N THR A 280 -19.12 -7.56 -14.12
CA THR A 280 -17.83 -6.89 -14.38
C THR A 280 -16.75 -7.87 -14.87
N ILE A 281 -16.46 -7.83 -16.18
CA ILE A 281 -15.39 -8.59 -16.89
C ILE A 281 -15.64 -10.11 -16.97
N ASN A 282 -15.04 -10.80 -17.96
CA ASN A 282 -15.16 -12.24 -18.30
C ASN A 282 -14.68 -13.24 -17.20
N PHE A 283 -14.90 -12.97 -15.91
CA PHE A 283 -14.58 -13.89 -14.81
C PHE A 283 -15.82 -14.10 -13.94
N GLU A 284 -16.31 -15.34 -13.90
CA GLU A 284 -17.47 -15.75 -13.11
C GLU A 284 -16.99 -16.46 -11.83
N TYR A 285 -17.19 -15.82 -10.67
CA TYR A 285 -16.93 -16.44 -9.38
C TYR A 285 -18.06 -17.43 -9.04
N LYS A 286 -17.71 -18.65 -8.67
CA LYS A 286 -18.63 -19.75 -8.37
C LYS A 286 -18.38 -20.27 -6.98
N VAL A 287 -19.48 -20.64 -6.34
CA VAL A 287 -19.48 -21.27 -5.04
C VAL A 287 -20.12 -22.64 -5.19
N PHE A 288 -19.38 -23.70 -4.87
CA PHE A 288 -19.89 -25.06 -5.02
C PHE A 288 -21.14 -25.30 -4.17
N THR A 289 -21.10 -24.90 -2.89
CA THR A 289 -22.24 -24.92 -1.98
C THR A 289 -22.06 -23.93 -0.85
N ARG A 290 -23.16 -23.33 -0.40
CA ARG A 290 -23.21 -22.45 0.79
C ARG A 290 -23.76 -23.18 2.03
N ASP A 291 -24.15 -24.45 1.91
CA ASP A 291 -24.89 -25.19 2.94
C ASP A 291 -24.12 -25.35 4.27
N PHE A 292 -22.80 -25.23 4.22
CA PHE A 292 -21.91 -25.45 5.37
C PHE A 292 -21.27 -24.16 5.91
N ASP A 293 -21.51 -23.03 5.24
CA ASP A 293 -21.05 -21.72 5.70
C ASP A 293 -21.74 -21.34 7.01
N GLU A 294 -21.07 -20.56 7.84
CA GLU A 294 -21.65 -20.15 9.12
C GLU A 294 -21.33 -18.70 9.48
N GLU A 295 -22.33 -18.02 10.03
CA GLU A 295 -22.20 -16.76 10.76
C GLU A 295 -22.40 -17.06 12.25
N VAL A 296 -21.41 -16.76 13.08
CA VAL A 296 -21.42 -17.09 14.52
C VAL A 296 -21.07 -15.88 15.37
N ASN A 297 -21.73 -15.75 16.53
CA ASN A 297 -21.34 -14.77 17.52
C ASN A 297 -20.13 -15.27 18.32
N ALA A 298 -19.22 -14.36 18.67
CA ALA A 298 -18.06 -14.69 19.49
C ALA A 298 -18.41 -15.35 20.85
N GLU A 299 -19.59 -15.05 21.39
CA GLU A 299 -20.09 -15.63 22.65
C GLU A 299 -20.47 -17.11 22.55
N GLU A 300 -20.77 -17.59 21.34
CA GLU A 300 -21.12 -18.99 21.07
C GLU A 300 -19.85 -19.85 20.86
N MET A 301 -18.74 -19.21 20.50
CA MET A 301 -17.49 -19.92 20.19
C MET A 301 -16.70 -20.34 21.44
N ALA A 302 -16.81 -19.59 22.54
CA ALA A 302 -16.01 -19.79 23.73
C ALA A 302 -16.80 -19.52 25.00
N SER A 303 -16.44 -20.20 26.09
CA SER A 303 -17.08 -19.97 27.39
C SER A 303 -16.81 -18.56 27.90
N THR A 304 -17.70 -18.04 28.75
CA THR A 304 -17.53 -16.71 29.35
C THR A 304 -16.23 -16.56 30.14
N GLU A 305 -15.79 -17.63 30.83
CA GLU A 305 -14.53 -17.67 31.56
C GLU A 305 -13.31 -17.63 30.64
N GLU A 306 -13.36 -18.36 29.52
CA GLU A 306 -12.33 -18.36 28.49
C GLU A 306 -12.20 -16.98 27.83
N LEU A 307 -13.33 -16.37 27.43
CA LEU A 307 -13.35 -15.01 26.87
C LEU A 307 -12.77 -13.99 27.84
N GLN A 308 -13.11 -14.08 29.14
CA GLN A 308 -12.52 -13.20 30.15
C GLN A 308 -11.00 -13.43 30.31
N ARG A 309 -10.53 -14.67 30.27
CA ARG A 309 -9.10 -14.99 30.34
C ARG A 309 -8.36 -14.41 29.13
N LEU A 310 -8.87 -14.64 27.92
CA LEU A 310 -8.29 -14.11 26.68
C LEU A 310 -8.32 -12.58 26.67
N ARG A 311 -9.40 -11.97 27.18
CA ARG A 311 -9.49 -10.51 27.34
C ARG A 311 -8.39 -9.98 28.27
N ARG A 312 -8.16 -10.60 29.43
CA ARG A 312 -7.07 -10.20 30.34
C ARG A 312 -5.71 -10.31 29.67
N HIS A 313 -5.51 -11.32 28.82
CA HIS A 313 -4.29 -11.48 28.05
C HIS A 313 -4.10 -10.34 27.03
N LEU A 314 -5.15 -10.00 26.28
CA LEU A 314 -5.15 -8.84 25.38
C LEU A 314 -4.84 -7.53 26.14
N ASP A 315 -5.48 -7.32 27.31
CA ASP A 315 -5.26 -6.13 28.14
C ASP A 315 -3.82 -6.00 28.66
N GLN A 316 -3.12 -7.13 28.88
CA GLN A 316 -1.70 -7.15 29.25
C GLN A 316 -0.82 -6.74 28.07
N LEU A 317 -1.10 -7.26 26.87
CA LEU A 317 -0.38 -6.93 25.64
C LEU A 317 -0.57 -5.46 25.24
N MET A 318 -1.76 -4.90 25.52
CA MET A 318 -2.05 -3.47 25.32
C MET A 318 -1.32 -2.52 26.29
N GLY A 319 -0.74 -3.02 27.39
CA GLY A 319 -0.18 -2.20 28.47
C GLY A 319 0.65 -0.99 28.04
N PRO A 320 1.64 -1.15 27.13
CA PRO A 320 2.43 -0.04 26.58
C PRO A 320 1.59 0.94 25.73
N SER A 321 0.65 0.42 24.96
CA SER A 321 -0.14 1.17 23.96
C SER A 321 -1.31 1.95 24.58
N LYS A 322 -1.75 1.63 25.81
CA LYS A 322 -2.86 2.33 26.53
C LYS A 322 -2.69 3.85 26.62
N SER A 323 -1.44 4.32 26.79
CA SER A 323 -1.16 5.76 26.86
C SER A 323 -1.34 6.47 25.51
N THR A 324 -1.11 5.75 24.40
CA THR A 324 -1.33 6.21 23.03
C THR A 324 -2.82 6.29 22.70
N VAL A 325 -3.63 5.33 23.19
CA VAL A 325 -5.10 5.31 23.01
C VAL A 325 -5.77 6.57 23.54
N SER A 326 -5.40 7.01 24.76
CA SER A 326 -6.03 8.20 25.34
C SER A 326 -5.69 9.47 24.54
N LYS A 327 -4.43 9.62 24.11
CA LYS A 327 -4.00 10.73 23.26
C LYS A 327 -4.70 10.72 21.89
N LEU A 328 -4.85 9.53 21.31
CA LEU A 328 -5.54 9.31 20.05
C LEU A 328 -7.01 9.67 20.15
N ALA A 329 -7.70 9.11 21.13
CA ALA A 329 -9.10 9.40 21.38
C ALA A 329 -9.33 10.90 21.61
N HIS A 330 -8.47 11.56 22.39
CA HIS A 330 -8.57 13.01 22.57
C HIS A 330 -8.29 13.82 21.30
N ARG A 331 -7.34 13.40 20.47
CA ARG A 331 -7.05 14.06 19.19
C ARG A 331 -8.19 13.88 18.20
N LEU A 332 -8.68 12.65 18.02
CA LEU A 332 -9.81 12.38 17.14
C LEU A 332 -11.06 13.08 17.65
N GLN A 333 -11.36 13.01 18.94
CA GLN A 333 -12.49 13.74 19.54
C GLN A 333 -12.37 15.25 19.30
N ARG A 334 -11.18 15.85 19.48
CA ARG A 334 -10.97 17.27 19.18
C ARG A 334 -11.14 17.58 17.70
N PHE A 335 -10.64 16.72 16.81
CA PHE A 335 -10.79 16.87 15.37
C PHE A 335 -12.27 16.80 14.96
N LEU A 336 -13.00 15.80 15.44
CA LEU A 336 -14.42 15.63 15.18
C LEU A 336 -15.26 16.76 15.79
N MET A 337 -14.95 17.21 17.01
CA MET A 337 -15.59 18.40 17.59
C MET A 337 -15.26 19.69 16.83
N ALA A 338 -14.07 19.80 16.23
CA ALA A 338 -13.70 20.95 15.40
C ALA A 338 -14.42 20.95 14.04
N GLN A 339 -14.61 19.77 13.43
CA GLN A 339 -15.51 19.57 12.29
C GLN A 339 -16.96 19.87 12.68
N GLN A 340 -17.34 19.61 13.92
CA GLN A 340 -18.64 19.95 14.49
C GLN A 340 -18.81 21.46 14.77
N ASN A 341 -17.86 22.32 14.39
CA ASN A 341 -18.04 23.78 14.52
C ASN A 341 -19.18 24.23 13.59
N ARG A 342 -20.38 24.27 14.20
CA ARG A 342 -21.61 24.98 13.82
C ARG A 342 -21.41 25.91 12.65
N SER A 343 -21.72 25.43 11.45
CA SER A 343 -21.89 26.33 10.32
C SER A 343 -23.27 26.98 10.43
N TRP A 344 -23.32 28.28 10.18
CA TRP A 344 -24.56 29.05 10.18
C TRP A 344 -24.94 29.32 8.74
N GLU A 345 -26.15 28.96 8.36
CA GLU A 345 -26.71 29.40 7.08
C GLU A 345 -27.33 30.78 7.27
N PHE A 346 -26.78 31.78 6.61
CA PHE A 346 -27.24 33.16 6.67
C PHE A 346 -28.26 33.46 5.58
N ASN A 347 -28.94 34.60 5.69
CA ASN A 347 -29.92 35.06 4.71
C ASN A 347 -31.12 34.11 4.57
N LYS A 348 -31.66 33.64 5.69
CA LYS A 348 -32.90 32.84 5.71
C LYS A 348 -34.10 33.73 6.04
N GLU A 349 -35.28 33.28 5.62
CA GLU A 349 -36.56 33.93 5.90
C GLU A 349 -37.06 33.64 7.33
N GLU A 350 -36.59 32.55 7.94
CA GLU A 350 -36.92 32.14 9.31
C GLU A 350 -35.69 31.62 10.06
N GLY A 351 -35.78 31.50 11.38
CA GLY A 351 -34.72 31.00 12.24
C GLY A 351 -34.33 31.98 13.35
N MET A 352 -33.05 31.96 13.72
CA MET A 352 -32.49 32.85 14.73
C MET A 352 -32.10 34.20 14.09
N LEU A 353 -32.37 35.33 14.74
CA LEU A 353 -32.01 36.64 14.19
C LEU A 353 -30.48 36.81 14.07
N ASP A 354 -30.01 37.18 12.89
CA ASP A 354 -28.63 37.61 12.64
C ASP A 354 -28.46 39.07 13.08
N THR A 355 -27.89 39.25 14.27
CA THR A 355 -27.70 40.58 14.88
C THR A 355 -26.83 41.51 14.03
N SER A 356 -25.96 40.97 13.16
CA SER A 356 -25.11 41.78 12.28
C SER A 356 -25.90 42.45 11.14
N LYS A 357 -27.05 41.89 10.77
CA LYS A 357 -27.91 42.36 9.66
C LYS A 357 -29.17 43.08 10.11
N LEU A 358 -29.35 43.30 11.42
CA LEU A 358 -30.48 44.06 11.97
C LEU A 358 -30.69 45.43 11.31
N HIS A 359 -29.61 46.10 10.89
CA HIS A 359 -29.70 47.39 10.18
C HIS A 359 -30.48 47.30 8.86
N LYS A 360 -30.46 46.14 8.18
CA LYS A 360 -31.18 45.92 6.91
C LYS A 360 -32.69 45.96 7.06
N ILE A 361 -33.22 45.64 8.24
CA ILE A 361 -34.66 45.77 8.54
C ILE A 361 -35.13 47.21 8.31
N ILE A 362 -34.25 48.18 8.54
CA ILE A 362 -34.55 49.61 8.38
C ILE A 362 -34.16 50.08 6.98
N THR A 363 -33.01 49.66 6.45
CA THR A 363 -32.45 50.20 5.20
C THR A 363 -32.95 49.52 3.93
N ASP A 364 -33.39 48.26 4.00
CA ASP A 364 -33.91 47.48 2.87
C ASP A 364 -35.05 46.55 3.34
N PRO A 365 -36.27 47.10 3.53
CA PRO A 365 -37.41 46.36 4.05
C PRO A 365 -38.01 45.36 3.04
N VAL A 366 -37.56 45.35 1.78
CA VAL A 366 -38.12 44.51 0.71
C VAL A 366 -37.46 43.12 0.68
N THR A 367 -36.25 42.96 1.23
CA THR A 367 -35.52 41.68 1.30
C THR A 367 -35.13 41.28 2.74
N PRO A 368 -36.08 40.83 3.59
CA PRO A 368 -35.84 40.58 5.02
C PRO A 368 -35.16 39.22 5.28
N LEU A 369 -34.05 38.94 4.59
CA LEU A 369 -33.21 37.76 4.84
C LEU A 369 -32.29 38.01 6.06
N THR A 370 -32.89 38.27 7.23
CA THR A 370 -32.18 38.67 8.47
C THR A 370 -32.04 37.50 9.44
N TYR A 371 -32.51 36.31 9.08
CA TYR A 371 -32.39 35.13 9.92
C TYR A 371 -31.18 34.28 9.51
N LYS A 372 -30.68 33.56 10.50
CA LYS A 372 -29.68 32.52 10.38
C LYS A 372 -30.19 31.25 11.04
N ILE A 373 -29.90 30.11 10.43
CA ILE A 373 -30.24 28.79 10.97
C ILE A 373 -28.93 28.07 11.29
N GLU A 374 -28.89 27.42 12.44
CA GLU A 374 -27.77 26.53 12.78
C GLU A 374 -27.87 25.29 11.90
N LYS A 375 -26.84 25.02 11.09
CA LYS A 375 -26.81 23.83 10.26
C LYS A 375 -26.47 22.63 11.14
N ASP A 376 -27.39 21.69 11.27
CA ASP A 376 -27.10 20.39 11.88
C ASP A 376 -26.12 19.64 10.96
N ILE A 377 -25.05 19.12 11.54
CA ILE A 377 -24.03 18.36 10.80
C ILE A 377 -24.37 16.87 10.95
N GLU A 378 -24.52 16.18 9.81
CA GLU A 378 -24.93 14.77 9.68
C GLU A 378 -23.91 13.76 10.27
N PHE A 379 -22.81 14.21 10.87
CA PHE A 379 -21.73 13.35 11.38
C PHE A 379 -22.20 12.30 12.41
N ARG A 380 -23.29 12.56 13.13
CA ARG A 380 -23.86 11.62 14.11
C ARG A 380 -24.49 10.38 13.47
N ASP A 381 -24.67 10.39 12.16
CA ASP A 381 -25.26 9.30 11.38
C ASP A 381 -24.19 8.53 10.59
N THR A 382 -23.08 8.22 11.26
CA THR A 382 -21.99 7.40 10.70
C THR A 382 -21.88 6.07 11.42
N VAL A 383 -21.69 5.01 10.64
CA VAL A 383 -21.38 3.66 11.10
C VAL A 383 -20.09 3.15 10.45
N VAL A 384 -19.27 2.47 11.26
CA VAL A 384 -18.00 1.88 10.82
C VAL A 384 -18.00 0.37 11.10
N SER A 385 -17.83 -0.44 10.06
CA SER A 385 -17.63 -1.88 10.18
C SER A 385 -16.14 -2.20 10.07
N ILE A 386 -15.56 -2.83 11.09
CA ILE A 386 -14.17 -3.27 11.09
C ILE A 386 -14.16 -4.76 10.79
N LEU A 387 -13.64 -5.16 9.63
CA LEU A 387 -13.49 -6.54 9.19
C LEU A 387 -12.05 -7.01 9.43
N VAL A 388 -11.87 -8.00 10.31
CA VAL A 388 -10.54 -8.50 10.71
C VAL A 388 -10.27 -9.88 10.10
N ASP A 389 -9.19 -9.97 9.32
CA ASP A 389 -8.70 -11.25 8.84
C ASP A 389 -8.21 -12.11 10.01
N SER A 390 -8.77 -13.32 10.10
CA SER A 390 -8.38 -14.35 11.07
C SER A 390 -7.73 -15.53 10.36
N SER A 391 -6.91 -15.27 9.34
CA SER A 391 -6.09 -16.25 8.60
C SER A 391 -4.88 -16.74 9.39
N GLY A 392 -4.26 -17.81 8.89
CA GLY A 392 -3.09 -18.44 9.48
C GLY A 392 -1.83 -17.60 9.39
N SER A 393 -1.70 -16.75 8.35
CA SER A 393 -0.61 -15.77 8.21
C SER A 393 -0.64 -14.75 9.33
N MET A 394 -1.83 -14.42 9.84
CA MET A 394 -2.01 -13.50 10.95
C MET A 394 -1.45 -14.04 12.29
N ARG A 395 -1.02 -15.30 12.38
CA ARG A 395 -0.63 -15.93 13.65
C ARG A 395 0.46 -15.16 14.41
N GLY A 396 0.26 -15.07 15.73
CA GLY A 396 1.23 -14.50 16.65
C GLY A 396 1.16 -12.98 16.71
N ARG A 397 2.21 -12.31 16.22
CA ARG A 397 2.33 -10.85 16.38
C ARG A 397 1.29 -10.09 15.55
N SER A 398 1.02 -10.51 14.32
CA SER A 398 0.08 -9.81 13.43
C SER A 398 -1.33 -9.77 14.01
N MET A 399 -1.86 -10.91 14.46
CA MET A 399 -3.18 -11.00 15.10
C MET A 399 -3.23 -10.21 16.41
N THR A 400 -2.13 -10.22 17.17
CA THR A 400 -2.04 -9.38 18.38
C THR A 400 -2.17 -7.91 18.03
N VAL A 401 -1.46 -7.44 16.99
CA VAL A 401 -1.56 -6.05 16.52
C VAL A 401 -2.97 -5.77 16.01
N ALA A 402 -3.56 -6.65 15.20
CA ALA A 402 -4.91 -6.50 14.67
C ALA A 402 -5.98 -6.39 15.78
N ALA A 403 -5.92 -7.26 16.79
CA ALA A 403 -6.85 -7.24 17.93
C ALA A 403 -6.71 -5.95 18.75
N ILE A 404 -5.48 -5.49 18.98
CA ILE A 404 -5.23 -4.22 19.65
C ILE A 404 -5.76 -3.06 18.81
N CYS A 405 -5.54 -3.07 17.49
CA CYS A 405 -6.02 -2.03 16.59
C CYS A 405 -7.54 -1.96 16.57
N ALA A 406 -8.23 -3.09 16.40
CA ALA A 406 -9.69 -3.16 16.46
C ALA A 406 -10.23 -2.64 17.80
N ASP A 407 -9.59 -2.99 18.93
CA ASP A 407 -10.01 -2.49 20.25
C ASP A 407 -9.85 -0.96 20.38
N ILE A 408 -8.69 -0.44 19.94
CA ILE A 408 -8.40 1.00 19.98
C ILE A 408 -9.35 1.78 19.09
N ILE A 409 -9.58 1.33 17.87
CA ILE A 409 -10.43 2.00 16.88
C ILE A 409 -11.88 2.00 17.36
N SER A 410 -12.42 0.83 17.73
CA SER A 410 -13.79 0.70 18.22
C SER A 410 -14.03 1.57 19.46
N THR A 411 -13.12 1.54 20.44
CA THR A 411 -13.22 2.37 21.65
C THR A 411 -13.18 3.87 21.32
N THR A 412 -12.33 4.27 20.39
CA THR A 412 -12.09 5.67 20.04
C THR A 412 -13.26 6.27 19.26
N LEU A 413 -13.80 5.53 18.29
CA LEU A 413 -14.97 5.93 17.51
C LEU A 413 -16.24 6.00 18.36
N GLU A 414 -16.47 5.03 19.25
CA GLU A 414 -17.63 5.07 20.15
C GLU A 414 -17.61 6.25 21.11
N ARG A 415 -16.43 6.66 21.59
CA ARG A 415 -16.29 7.89 22.40
C ARG A 415 -16.66 9.14 21.62
N CYS A 416 -16.60 9.09 20.30
CA CYS A 416 -17.00 10.14 19.40
C CYS A 416 -18.45 9.95 18.89
N ASN A 417 -19.21 9.05 19.52
CA ASN A 417 -20.62 8.75 19.22
C ASN A 417 -20.86 8.20 17.80
N VAL A 418 -19.85 7.56 17.22
CA VAL A 418 -19.93 6.80 15.95
C VAL A 418 -20.23 5.34 16.29
N LYS A 419 -21.21 4.74 15.61
CA LYS A 419 -21.53 3.32 15.80
C LYS A 419 -20.46 2.47 15.16
N THR A 420 -20.04 1.39 15.84
CA THR A 420 -18.99 0.51 15.32
C THR A 420 -19.38 -0.95 15.42
N GLU A 421 -19.16 -1.72 14.38
CA GLU A 421 -19.16 -3.19 14.48
C GLU A 421 -17.77 -3.75 14.23
N VAL A 422 -17.49 -4.90 14.86
CA VAL A 422 -16.22 -5.62 14.69
C VAL A 422 -16.56 -7.04 14.28
N LEU A 423 -16.12 -7.37 13.09
CA LEU A 423 -16.35 -8.59 12.36
C LEU A 423 -15.01 -9.31 12.14
N GLY A 424 -15.05 -10.62 11.97
CA GLY A 424 -13.91 -11.41 11.55
C GLY A 424 -14.30 -12.48 10.55
N PHE A 425 -13.33 -12.94 9.78
CA PHE A 425 -13.55 -13.99 8.80
C PHE A 425 -12.38 -14.97 8.80
N THR A 426 -12.69 -16.22 8.52
CA THR A 426 -11.76 -17.33 8.32
C THR A 426 -12.54 -18.50 7.71
N THR A 427 -11.91 -19.65 7.51
CA THR A 427 -12.60 -20.90 7.14
C THR A 427 -12.90 -21.78 8.35
N LYS A 428 -13.91 -22.65 8.24
CA LYS A 428 -14.24 -23.61 9.31
C LYS A 428 -13.15 -24.64 9.50
N GLN A 429 -12.54 -25.11 8.42
CA GLN A 429 -11.52 -26.15 8.42
C GLN A 429 -10.35 -25.77 7.49
N TRP A 430 -9.20 -26.40 7.73
CA TRP A 430 -8.04 -26.32 6.84
C TRP A 430 -8.23 -27.27 5.67
N LYS A 431 -7.81 -26.86 4.47
CA LYS A 431 -7.78 -27.68 3.26
C LYS A 431 -9.17 -28.21 2.90
N GLY A 432 -10.16 -27.32 2.99
CA GLY A 432 -11.54 -27.64 2.65
C GLY A 432 -12.29 -28.24 3.83
N GLY A 433 -13.62 -28.12 3.79
CA GLY A 433 -14.51 -28.63 4.80
C GLY A 433 -15.48 -29.66 4.25
N GLU A 434 -16.73 -29.57 4.68
CA GLU A 434 -17.81 -30.43 4.19
C GLU A 434 -18.12 -30.15 2.71
N SER A 435 -17.95 -28.89 2.25
CA SER A 435 -18.10 -28.54 0.82
C SER A 435 -17.17 -29.36 -0.07
N ARG A 436 -15.90 -29.50 0.31
CA ARG A 436 -14.92 -30.33 -0.42
C ARG A 436 -15.29 -31.81 -0.40
N LYS A 437 -15.74 -32.33 0.75
CA LYS A 437 -16.14 -33.74 0.86
C LYS A 437 -17.32 -34.05 -0.05
N ARG A 438 -18.34 -33.20 -0.02
CA ARG A 438 -19.51 -33.31 -0.90
C ARG A 438 -19.13 -33.24 -2.38
N TRP A 439 -18.22 -32.34 -2.76
CA TRP A 439 -17.70 -32.27 -4.13
C TRP A 439 -17.02 -33.59 -4.56
N VAL A 440 -16.26 -34.23 -3.66
CA VAL A 440 -15.66 -35.54 -3.92
C VAL A 440 -16.72 -36.64 -4.05
N GLU A 441 -17.74 -36.62 -3.19
CA GLU A 441 -18.86 -37.57 -3.21
C GLU A 441 -19.72 -37.45 -4.47
N GLU A 442 -19.90 -36.23 -4.98
CA GLU A 442 -20.65 -35.92 -6.21
C GLU A 442 -19.84 -36.19 -7.50
N GLY A 443 -18.67 -36.83 -7.38
CA GLY A 443 -17.89 -37.28 -8.54
C GLY A 443 -16.94 -36.23 -9.12
N LYS A 444 -16.61 -35.18 -8.35
CA LYS A 444 -15.66 -34.11 -8.70
C LYS A 444 -16.01 -33.40 -10.01
N PRO A 445 -17.18 -32.73 -10.09
CA PRO A 445 -17.52 -31.90 -11.25
C PRO A 445 -16.40 -30.86 -11.52
N GLU A 446 -16.16 -30.58 -12.79
CA GLU A 446 -15.14 -29.62 -13.24
C GLU A 446 -15.50 -28.18 -12.87
N ASN A 447 -14.48 -27.37 -12.61
CA ASN A 447 -14.61 -25.95 -12.25
C ASN A 447 -15.62 -25.70 -11.10
N PRO A 448 -15.44 -26.34 -9.93
CA PRO A 448 -16.40 -26.25 -8.84
C PRO A 448 -16.44 -24.87 -8.15
N GLY A 449 -15.48 -23.99 -8.43
CA GLY A 449 -15.32 -22.72 -7.73
C GLY A 449 -14.86 -22.95 -6.28
N ARG A 450 -15.39 -22.17 -5.33
CA ARG A 450 -15.05 -22.31 -3.90
C ARG A 450 -15.41 -23.68 -3.34
N LEU A 451 -14.46 -24.29 -2.62
CA LEU A 451 -14.60 -25.61 -1.99
C LEU A 451 -14.43 -25.65 -0.45
N ASN A 452 -14.20 -24.52 0.22
CA ASN A 452 -14.01 -24.50 1.67
C ASN A 452 -15.11 -23.73 2.38
N ASP A 453 -15.62 -24.26 3.49
CA ASP A 453 -16.71 -23.67 4.25
C ASP A 453 -16.24 -22.38 4.95
N VAL A 454 -16.96 -21.29 4.74
CA VAL A 454 -16.62 -19.99 5.32
C VAL A 454 -17.16 -19.88 6.74
N ARG A 455 -16.40 -19.19 7.59
CA ARG A 455 -16.80 -18.81 8.95
C ARG A 455 -16.70 -17.29 9.11
N HIS A 456 -17.85 -16.67 9.27
CA HIS A 456 -17.97 -15.27 9.64
C HIS A 456 -18.25 -15.13 11.13
N ILE A 457 -17.53 -14.21 11.78
CA ILE A 457 -17.53 -14.07 13.24
C ILE A 457 -17.97 -12.65 13.59
N ILE A 458 -18.99 -12.52 14.42
CA ILE A 458 -19.40 -11.24 14.99
C ILE A 458 -18.77 -11.12 16.37
N PHE A 459 -17.69 -10.34 16.49
CA PHE A 459 -17.12 -10.01 17.79
C PHE A 459 -17.99 -8.98 18.52
N LYS A 460 -18.53 -8.01 17.79
CA LYS A 460 -19.40 -6.95 18.31
C LYS A 460 -20.29 -6.39 17.20
N SER A 461 -21.60 -6.43 17.40
CA SER A 461 -22.57 -5.74 16.53
C SER A 461 -22.57 -4.22 16.77
N ALA A 462 -22.96 -3.43 15.75
CA ALA A 462 -23.03 -1.97 15.78
C ALA A 462 -23.97 -1.43 16.87
N ASP A 463 -25.03 -2.16 17.20
CA ASP A 463 -26.02 -1.78 18.22
C ASP A 463 -25.57 -2.08 19.66
N ASN A 464 -24.51 -2.88 19.81
CA ASN A 464 -23.95 -3.20 21.11
C ASN A 464 -22.84 -2.21 21.48
N SER A 465 -22.91 -1.61 22.66
CA SER A 465 -21.82 -0.77 23.19
C SER A 465 -20.52 -1.57 23.33
N TRP A 466 -19.38 -0.92 23.15
CA TRP A 466 -18.05 -1.49 23.36
C TRP A 466 -17.93 -2.19 24.70
N ARG A 467 -18.43 -1.59 25.78
CA ARG A 467 -18.36 -2.18 27.13
C ARG A 467 -18.97 -3.59 27.21
N ARG A 468 -20.01 -3.88 26.42
CA ARG A 468 -20.65 -5.21 26.34
C ARG A 468 -19.84 -6.17 25.46
N GLY A 469 -19.33 -5.70 24.32
CA GLY A 469 -18.59 -6.51 23.35
C GLY A 469 -17.10 -6.70 23.65
N GLN A 470 -16.49 -5.88 24.51
CA GLN A 470 -15.03 -5.80 24.68
C GLN A 470 -14.36 -7.14 25.06
N LYS A 471 -15.08 -8.02 25.78
CA LYS A 471 -14.59 -9.35 26.17
C LYS A 471 -14.37 -10.27 24.96
N ASN A 472 -15.14 -10.06 23.89
CA ASN A 472 -15.13 -10.89 22.70
C ASN A 472 -13.87 -10.64 21.86
N PHE A 473 -13.22 -9.48 21.98
CA PHE A 473 -12.00 -9.18 21.22
C PHE A 473 -10.83 -10.09 21.63
N GLY A 474 -10.84 -10.61 22.86
CA GLY A 474 -9.87 -11.62 23.28
C GLY A 474 -9.95 -12.91 22.45
N LEU A 475 -11.12 -13.23 21.87
CA LEU A 475 -11.30 -14.43 21.06
C LEU A 475 -10.35 -14.48 19.85
N MET A 476 -9.95 -13.32 19.33
CA MET A 476 -8.95 -13.20 18.27
C MET A 476 -7.60 -13.86 18.61
N LEU A 477 -7.27 -13.97 19.91
CA LEU A 477 -6.04 -14.60 20.40
C LEU A 477 -6.20 -16.10 20.69
N ARG A 478 -7.38 -16.69 20.44
CA ARG A 478 -7.65 -18.09 20.73
C ARG A 478 -6.89 -19.01 19.77
N GLU A 479 -6.27 -20.03 20.33
CA GLU A 479 -5.63 -21.08 19.55
C GLU A 479 -6.67 -21.85 18.71
N GLY A 480 -6.31 -22.19 17.46
CA GLY A 480 -7.18 -22.93 16.55
C GLY A 480 -8.27 -22.10 15.86
N LEU A 481 -8.39 -20.81 16.16
CA LEU A 481 -9.27 -19.91 15.41
C LEU A 481 -8.76 -19.74 13.97
N LEU A 482 -7.46 -19.46 13.84
CA LEU A 482 -6.82 -19.01 12.62
C LEU A 482 -6.63 -20.11 11.58
N LYS A 483 -7.23 -19.95 10.40
CA LYS A 483 -7.19 -20.93 9.28
C LYS A 483 -6.92 -20.30 7.91
N GLU A 484 -7.66 -20.66 6.87
CA GLU A 484 -7.56 -20.07 5.53
C GLU A 484 -8.50 -18.86 5.41
N ASN A 485 -8.40 -18.12 4.30
CA ASN A 485 -9.14 -16.90 4.05
C ASN A 485 -9.70 -16.82 2.62
N ILE A 486 -10.91 -16.29 2.52
CA ILE A 486 -11.64 -16.03 1.28
C ILE A 486 -12.18 -14.60 1.36
N ASP A 487 -11.27 -13.64 1.19
CA ASP A 487 -11.47 -12.22 1.48
C ASP A 487 -12.60 -11.59 0.67
N GLY A 488 -12.76 -11.97 -0.61
CA GLY A 488 -13.82 -11.44 -1.47
C GLY A 488 -15.21 -11.72 -0.91
N GLU A 489 -15.49 -12.95 -0.45
CA GLU A 489 -16.78 -13.27 0.18
C GLU A 489 -16.95 -12.59 1.53
N ALA A 490 -15.87 -12.44 2.30
CA ALA A 490 -15.91 -11.73 3.57
C ALA A 490 -16.22 -10.23 3.40
N LEU A 491 -15.68 -9.60 2.35
CA LEU A 491 -15.98 -8.22 1.99
C LEU A 491 -17.45 -8.05 1.59
N ILE A 492 -17.98 -8.94 0.75
CA ILE A 492 -19.40 -8.93 0.37
C ILE A 492 -20.28 -9.05 1.60
N TRP A 493 -19.96 -10.01 2.49
CA TRP A 493 -20.72 -10.21 3.72
C TRP A 493 -20.70 -8.97 4.62
N ALA A 494 -19.53 -8.36 4.85
CA ALA A 494 -19.43 -7.15 5.67
C ALA A 494 -20.14 -5.95 5.02
N HIS A 495 -20.02 -5.80 3.70
CA HIS A 495 -20.69 -4.77 2.92
C HIS A 495 -22.22 -4.88 3.04
N ASP A 496 -22.79 -6.06 2.84
CA ASP A 496 -24.23 -6.27 2.84
C ASP A 496 -24.86 -6.03 4.21
N ARG A 497 -24.12 -6.35 5.27
CA ARG A 497 -24.54 -6.00 6.63
C ARG A 497 -24.56 -4.50 6.83
N LEU A 498 -23.58 -3.79 6.28
CA LEU A 498 -23.40 -2.37 6.42
C LEU A 498 -24.41 -1.57 5.60
N ILE A 499 -24.71 -1.98 4.35
CA ILE A 499 -25.63 -1.28 3.45
C ILE A 499 -27.07 -1.29 3.98
N ARG A 500 -27.48 -2.38 4.64
CA ARG A 500 -28.81 -2.53 5.28
C ARG A 500 -29.03 -1.61 6.48
N ARG A 501 -27.98 -0.92 6.93
CA ARG A 501 -28.08 -0.05 8.09
C ARG A 501 -28.67 1.31 7.71
N PRO A 502 -29.44 1.95 8.62
CA PRO A 502 -30.11 3.21 8.33
C PRO A 502 -29.17 4.41 8.31
N GLU A 503 -27.96 4.28 8.85
CA GLU A 503 -27.00 5.37 8.94
C GLU A 503 -26.55 5.84 7.54
N GLN A 504 -26.60 7.14 7.26
CA GLN A 504 -26.24 7.74 5.97
C GLN A 504 -24.80 7.43 5.55
N ARG A 505 -23.83 7.65 6.45
CA ARG A 505 -22.40 7.44 6.15
C ARG A 505 -21.96 6.06 6.62
N ARG A 506 -21.43 5.28 5.69
CA ARG A 506 -21.05 3.89 5.89
C ARG A 506 -19.59 3.68 5.52
N ILE A 507 -18.78 3.23 6.48
CA ILE A 507 -17.34 3.00 6.28
C ILE A 507 -17.03 1.54 6.57
N LEU A 508 -16.45 0.83 5.60
CA LEU A 508 -15.93 -0.52 5.76
C LEU A 508 -14.41 -0.45 5.88
N MET A 509 -13.89 -0.88 7.03
CA MET A 509 -12.47 -0.88 7.36
C MET A 509 -11.96 -2.31 7.46
N VAL A 510 -11.04 -2.70 6.59
CA VAL A 510 -10.44 -4.03 6.55
C VAL A 510 -9.11 -4.03 7.29
N ILE A 511 -8.84 -5.04 8.11
CA ILE A 511 -7.53 -5.29 8.73
C ILE A 511 -7.07 -6.67 8.25
N SER A 512 -6.07 -6.70 7.38
CA SER A 512 -5.57 -7.92 6.73
C SER A 512 -4.05 -7.89 6.60
N ASP A 513 -3.43 -9.05 6.45
CA ASP A 513 -2.00 -9.18 6.16
C ASP A 513 -1.68 -9.62 4.73
N GLY A 514 -2.65 -9.72 3.82
CA GLY A 514 -2.32 -9.90 2.41
C GLY A 514 -3.38 -10.49 1.49
N ALA A 515 -2.96 -11.51 0.75
CA ALA A 515 -3.70 -12.10 -0.36
C ALA A 515 -4.62 -13.23 0.14
N PRO A 516 -5.71 -13.52 -0.58
CA PRO A 516 -6.61 -14.62 -0.23
C PRO A 516 -5.94 -15.96 -0.53
N VAL A 517 -5.95 -16.88 0.45
CA VAL A 517 -5.36 -18.22 0.31
C VAL A 517 -6.32 -19.28 0.87
N ASP A 518 -6.83 -20.11 -0.04
CA ASP A 518 -7.53 -21.36 0.28
C ASP A 518 -7.01 -22.49 -0.63
N ASP A 519 -6.30 -23.46 -0.04
CA ASP A 519 -5.63 -24.53 -0.77
C ASP A 519 -6.61 -25.36 -1.62
N SER A 520 -7.82 -25.60 -1.13
CA SER A 520 -8.78 -26.48 -1.81
C SER A 520 -9.36 -25.84 -3.05
N THR A 521 -9.79 -24.59 -2.92
CA THR A 521 -10.29 -23.79 -4.02
C THR A 521 -9.18 -23.58 -5.05
N LEU A 522 -7.97 -23.19 -4.63
CA LEU A 522 -6.85 -22.95 -5.55
C LEU A 522 -6.32 -24.23 -6.22
N SER A 523 -6.49 -25.41 -5.62
CA SER A 523 -6.07 -26.68 -6.23
C SER A 523 -6.94 -27.17 -7.39
N THR A 524 -8.16 -26.60 -7.53
CA THR A 524 -9.18 -27.06 -8.48
C THR A 524 -9.63 -25.95 -9.44
N ASN A 525 -9.05 -24.76 -9.32
CA ASN A 525 -9.31 -23.58 -10.13
C ASN A 525 -7.96 -22.94 -10.52
N PRO A 526 -7.93 -21.95 -11.43
CA PRO A 526 -6.71 -21.20 -11.72
C PRO A 526 -6.06 -20.58 -10.46
N ASN A 527 -4.72 -20.47 -10.43
CA ASN A 527 -3.97 -20.00 -9.25
C ASN A 527 -4.33 -18.57 -8.80
N ASN A 528 -4.91 -17.75 -9.68
CA ASN A 528 -5.34 -16.39 -9.39
C ASN A 528 -6.86 -16.26 -9.14
N TYR A 529 -7.59 -17.37 -9.02
CA TYR A 529 -9.05 -17.39 -8.91
C TYR A 529 -9.57 -16.49 -7.77
N LEU A 530 -9.01 -16.65 -6.57
CA LEU A 530 -9.40 -15.84 -5.41
C LEU A 530 -8.88 -14.39 -5.49
N ASP A 531 -7.73 -14.17 -6.12
CA ASP A 531 -7.14 -12.84 -6.31
C ASP A 531 -8.00 -11.99 -7.25
N ILE A 532 -8.44 -12.57 -8.38
CA ILE A 532 -9.34 -11.91 -9.34
C ILE A 532 -10.66 -11.57 -8.65
N HIS A 533 -11.26 -12.53 -7.93
CA HIS A 533 -12.52 -12.29 -7.20
C HIS A 533 -12.38 -11.15 -6.19
N LEU A 534 -11.30 -11.14 -5.40
CA LEU A 534 -11.05 -10.05 -4.44
C LEU A 534 -10.95 -8.69 -5.13
N ARG A 535 -10.22 -8.60 -6.25
CA ARG A 535 -10.09 -7.35 -7.02
C ARG A 535 -11.41 -6.85 -7.57
N GLN A 536 -12.25 -7.75 -8.10
CA GLN A 536 -13.57 -7.38 -8.61
C GLN A 536 -14.48 -6.86 -7.50
N VAL A 537 -14.49 -7.53 -6.34
CA VAL A 537 -15.28 -7.09 -5.18
C VAL A 537 -14.84 -5.72 -4.70
N ILE A 538 -13.52 -5.50 -4.54
CA ILE A 538 -12.99 -4.20 -4.14
C ILE A 538 -13.36 -3.13 -5.15
N HIS A 539 -13.16 -3.39 -6.44
CA HIS A 539 -13.49 -2.44 -7.51
C HIS A 539 -14.99 -2.08 -7.50
N SER A 540 -15.86 -3.06 -7.32
CA SER A 540 -17.32 -2.85 -7.26
C SER A 540 -17.72 -2.00 -6.04
N ILE A 541 -17.12 -2.26 -4.87
CA ILE A 541 -17.36 -1.43 -3.68
C ILE A 541 -16.85 0.00 -3.90
N GLU A 542 -15.64 0.17 -4.44
CA GLU A 542 -15.02 1.50 -4.60
C GLU A 542 -15.69 2.36 -5.68
N THR A 543 -16.30 1.75 -6.70
CA THR A 543 -16.87 2.50 -7.84
C THR A 543 -18.38 2.57 -7.87
N GLN A 544 -19.09 1.57 -7.32
CA GLN A 544 -20.55 1.44 -7.47
C GLN A 544 -21.30 1.49 -6.15
N SER A 545 -20.63 1.28 -5.00
CA SER A 545 -21.26 1.32 -3.69
C SER A 545 -21.11 2.69 -3.00
N PRO A 546 -22.12 3.14 -2.23
CA PRO A 546 -21.98 4.32 -1.37
C PRO A 546 -21.10 4.06 -0.11
N VAL A 547 -20.58 2.84 0.07
CA VAL A 547 -19.73 2.48 1.21
C VAL A 547 -18.29 2.91 0.96
N ASN A 548 -17.71 3.68 1.89
CA ASN A 548 -16.30 4.03 1.84
C ASN A 548 -15.43 2.85 2.33
N LEU A 549 -14.59 2.31 1.45
CA LEU A 549 -13.66 1.24 1.77
C LEU A 549 -12.28 1.78 2.17
N ILE A 550 -11.71 1.23 3.24
CA ILE A 550 -10.32 1.47 3.67
C ILE A 550 -9.68 0.17 4.16
N ALA A 551 -8.38 -0.02 3.92
CA ALA A 551 -7.63 -1.16 4.43
C ALA A 551 -6.45 -0.77 5.33
N ILE A 552 -6.18 -1.61 6.32
CA ILE A 552 -5.02 -1.55 7.21
C ILE A 552 -4.24 -2.86 7.05
N GLY A 553 -3.10 -2.78 6.37
CA GLY A 553 -2.13 -3.84 6.20
C GLY A 553 -1.31 -4.07 7.47
N ILE A 554 -1.37 -5.27 8.05
CA ILE A 554 -0.55 -5.63 9.21
C ILE A 554 0.75 -6.28 8.73
N GLY A 555 1.84 -5.50 8.78
CA GLY A 555 3.17 -5.97 8.39
C GLY A 555 3.38 -6.17 6.88
N HIS A 556 2.34 -5.96 6.08
CA HIS A 556 2.32 -6.19 4.64
C HIS A 556 1.62 -5.05 3.93
N ASP A 557 2.07 -4.76 2.72
CA ASP A 557 1.49 -3.73 1.88
C ASP A 557 0.22 -4.23 1.18
N VAL A 558 -0.90 -3.60 1.49
CA VAL A 558 -2.23 -3.91 0.92
C VAL A 558 -2.68 -2.88 -0.13
N THR A 559 -1.84 -1.89 -0.46
CA THR A 559 -2.12 -0.87 -1.51
C THR A 559 -2.27 -1.48 -2.90
N ARG A 560 -1.75 -2.69 -3.11
CA ARG A 560 -1.95 -3.48 -4.34
C ARG A 560 -3.40 -3.89 -4.62
N TYR A 561 -4.25 -3.82 -3.60
CA TYR A 561 -5.66 -4.20 -3.67
C TYR A 561 -6.58 -3.01 -3.45
N TYR A 562 -6.33 -2.22 -2.41
CA TYR A 562 -7.23 -1.14 -1.97
C TYR A 562 -6.66 0.23 -2.32
N GLN A 563 -7.49 1.11 -2.87
CA GLN A 563 -7.07 2.46 -3.23
C GLN A 563 -6.71 3.29 -1.98
N LYS A 564 -7.47 3.12 -0.90
CA LYS A 564 -7.23 3.74 0.41
C LYS A 564 -6.69 2.69 1.37
N ALA A 565 -5.36 2.64 1.49
CA ALA A 565 -4.67 1.64 2.31
C ALA A 565 -3.55 2.24 3.15
N VAL A 566 -3.31 1.62 4.31
CA VAL A 566 -2.23 1.97 5.22
C VAL A 566 -1.57 0.72 5.76
N THR A 567 -0.24 0.74 5.85
CA THR A 567 0.52 -0.37 6.43
C THR A 567 1.04 0.00 7.82
N ILE A 568 0.83 -0.89 8.80
CA ILE A 568 1.36 -0.75 10.17
C ILE A 568 2.11 -2.01 10.59
N HIS A 569 3.23 -1.84 11.28
CA HIS A 569 4.00 -2.94 11.88
C HIS A 569 3.75 -3.06 13.39
N ARG A 570 3.21 -2.00 14.00
CA ARG A 570 2.97 -1.89 15.44
C ARG A 570 1.68 -1.15 15.73
N ALA A 571 0.99 -1.57 16.79
CA ALA A 571 -0.21 -0.88 17.27
C ALA A 571 0.05 0.58 17.71
N GLU A 572 1.30 0.93 18.05
CA GLU A 572 1.66 2.32 18.38
C GLU A 572 1.66 3.25 17.16
N GLU A 573 1.96 2.73 15.97
CA GLU A 573 2.01 3.48 14.71
C GLU A 573 0.61 3.88 14.25
N LEU A 574 -0.40 3.12 14.67
CA LEU A 574 -1.82 3.43 14.48
C LEU A 574 -2.11 4.89 14.84
N GLY A 575 -1.43 5.45 15.86
CA GLY A 575 -1.73 6.80 16.30
C GLY A 575 -1.46 7.92 15.31
N GLY A 576 -0.36 7.84 14.57
CA GLY A 576 -0.07 8.83 13.53
C GLY A 576 -0.97 8.60 12.33
N VAL A 577 -0.95 7.35 11.84
CA VAL A 577 -1.50 7.03 10.53
C VAL A 577 -3.03 6.98 10.49
N MET A 578 -3.66 6.47 11.57
CA MET A 578 -5.12 6.47 11.69
C MET A 578 -5.67 7.89 11.78
N LEU A 579 -4.96 8.86 12.38
CA LEU A 579 -5.47 10.23 12.44
C LEU A 579 -5.51 10.87 11.06
N GLU A 580 -4.48 10.71 10.24
CA GLU A 580 -4.46 11.26 8.88
C GLU A 580 -5.53 10.60 8.01
N GLN A 581 -5.58 9.27 7.97
CA GLN A 581 -6.59 8.57 7.18
C GLN A 581 -8.02 8.75 7.70
N LEU A 582 -8.25 8.73 9.02
CA LEU A 582 -9.58 9.03 9.55
C LEU A 582 -9.96 10.49 9.31
N THR A 583 -8.99 11.41 9.37
CA THR A 583 -9.24 12.82 9.04
C THR A 583 -9.74 12.92 7.60
N ASP A 584 -9.11 12.23 6.66
CA ASP A 584 -9.54 12.20 5.27
C ASP A 584 -10.86 11.45 5.07
N LEU A 585 -11.07 10.34 5.79
CA LEU A 585 -12.33 9.58 5.77
C LEU A 585 -13.51 10.30 6.41
N PHE A 586 -13.28 11.33 7.23
CA PHE A 586 -14.33 12.13 7.87
C PHE A 586 -14.40 13.55 7.33
N LYS A 587 -13.51 13.95 6.41
CA LYS A 587 -13.73 15.16 5.62
C LYS A 587 -15.04 14.98 4.84
N ILE A 588 -15.82 16.04 4.86
CA ILE A 588 -17.07 16.18 4.10
C ILE A 588 -16.63 16.81 2.79
N ASP A 589 -16.94 16.17 1.66
CA ASP A 589 -16.81 16.80 0.34
C ASP A 589 -17.88 17.91 0.18
#